data_AF-A0A170WQF7-F1
#
_entry.id   AF-A0A170WQF7-F1
#
_cell.length_a   1.000
_cell.length_b   1.000
_cell.length_c   1.000
_cell.angle_alpha   90.00
_cell.angle_beta   90.00
_cell.angle_gamma   90.00
#
_symmetry.space_group_name_H-M   'P 1'
#
loop_
_entity.id
_entity.type
_entity.pdbx_description
1 polymer ?
#
loop_
_entity_poly.entity_id
_entity_poly.type
_entity_poly.pdbx_seq_one_letter_code
_entity_poly.pdbx_strand_id
1 'polypeptide(L)'
;GVIGLKKKWQRRFCQLFPASICGIERLEIYDNEEDILKNLSVPIVTLENCVKITQDIQKSQPHSFTVVTKTSVHHFAGTSDEDCLDWISAFQRVAFQDTISRRTVEEDNELYSPSSDGVYRVTLVSSEASQRCGLTPGAEYTLVVAPSELQLKQPESQDTLFTWPYRFIR
;
A
#
# COMPACT_ATOMS: atom_id res chain seq x y z
N GLY A 1 -36.49 -24.18 23.91
CA GLY A 1 -36.41 -24.02 22.45
C GLY A 1 -35.69 -22.73 22.15
N VAL A 2 -34.67 -22.75 21.30
CA VAL A 2 -33.90 -21.55 20.95
C VAL A 2 -34.53 -20.91 19.73
N ILE A 3 -35.15 -19.75 19.92
CA ILE A 3 -35.70 -18.93 18.84
C ILE A 3 -34.51 -18.27 18.13
N GLY A 4 -34.02 -18.88 17.06
CA GLY A 4 -33.02 -18.25 16.19
C GLY A 4 -33.67 -17.09 15.43
N LEU A 5 -33.40 -15.85 15.82
CA LEU A 5 -33.77 -14.69 15.01
C LEU A 5 -33.11 -14.83 13.63
N LYS A 6 -33.92 -14.91 12.57
CA LYS A 6 -33.43 -14.78 11.19
C LYS A 6 -32.72 -13.42 11.09
N LYS A 7 -31.40 -13.44 10.86
CA LYS A 7 -30.64 -12.24 10.54
C LYS A 7 -31.26 -11.61 9.29
N LYS A 8 -31.83 -10.42 9.44
CA LYS A 8 -32.34 -9.62 8.32
C LYS A 8 -31.21 -8.72 7.81
N TRP A 9 -31.16 -8.51 6.50
CA TRP A 9 -30.24 -7.55 5.89
C TRP A 9 -30.54 -6.14 6.42
N GLN A 10 -29.50 -5.44 6.84
CA GLN A 10 -29.60 -4.06 7.33
C GLN A 10 -28.67 -3.19 6.51
N ARG A 11 -29.19 -2.07 6.02
CA ARG A 11 -28.37 -1.04 5.38
C ARG A 11 -27.60 -0.32 6.49
N ARG A 12 -26.29 -0.25 6.33
CA ARG A 12 -25.35 0.38 7.26
C ARG A 12 -24.34 1.17 6.44
N PHE A 13 -23.74 2.18 7.06
CA PHE A 13 -22.60 2.86 6.47
C PHE A 13 -21.32 2.14 6.91
N CYS A 14 -20.45 1.79 5.98
CA CYS A 14 -19.26 1.02 6.26
C CYS A 14 -18.02 1.80 5.82
N GLN A 15 -16.97 1.80 6.64
CA GLN A 15 -15.68 2.39 6.30
C GLN A 15 -14.57 1.37 6.47
N LEU A 16 -13.80 1.19 5.41
CA LEU A 16 -12.70 0.23 5.37
C LEU A 16 -11.37 0.94 5.58
N PHE A 17 -10.61 0.50 6.59
CA PHE A 17 -9.31 1.04 6.93
C PHE A 17 -8.22 0.00 6.65
N PRO A 18 -7.16 0.38 5.92
CA PRO A 18 -5.96 -0.45 5.80
C PRO A 18 -5.18 -0.48 7.12
N ALA A 19 -4.31 -1.47 7.28
CA ALA A 19 -3.33 -1.46 8.36
C ALA A 19 -2.36 -0.27 8.20
N SER A 20 -1.96 0.33 9.31
CA SER A 20 -1.00 1.42 9.40
C SER A 20 -0.25 1.38 10.74
N ILE A 21 0.76 2.23 10.92
CA ILE A 21 1.49 2.37 12.19
C ILE A 21 0.58 2.68 13.39
N CYS A 22 -0.60 3.25 13.15
CA CYS A 22 -1.55 3.66 14.18
C CYS A 22 -2.76 2.72 14.29
N GLY A 23 -2.83 1.61 13.54
CA GLY A 23 -4.00 0.73 13.61
C GLY A 23 -4.01 -0.43 12.63
N ILE A 24 -4.91 -1.38 12.88
CA ILE A 24 -5.06 -2.60 12.08
C ILE A 24 -6.02 -2.42 10.91
N GLU A 25 -5.92 -3.36 9.97
CA GLU A 25 -6.90 -3.58 8.90
C GLU A 25 -8.28 -3.92 9.48
N ARG A 26 -9.25 -3.03 9.28
CA ARG A 26 -10.57 -3.15 9.89
C ARG A 26 -11.67 -2.49 9.08
N LEU A 27 -12.86 -3.01 9.24
CA LEU A 27 -14.10 -2.42 8.77
C LEU A 27 -14.87 -1.85 9.97
N GLU A 28 -15.20 -0.58 9.92
CA GLU A 28 -16.06 0.07 10.90
C GLU A 28 -17.47 0.22 10.34
N ILE A 29 -18.48 -0.11 11.13
CA ILE A 29 -19.88 -0.15 10.71
C ILE A 29 -20.69 0.86 11.52
N TYR A 30 -21.31 1.80 10.83
CA TYR A 30 -22.08 2.92 11.37
C TYR A 30 -23.57 2.77 11.04
N ASP A 31 -24.45 3.30 11.91
CA ASP A 31 -25.88 3.44 11.60
C ASP A 31 -26.08 4.52 10.52
N ASN A 32 -25.43 5.68 10.66
CA ASN A 32 -25.53 6.81 9.72
C ASN A 32 -24.17 7.47 9.47
N GLU A 33 -24.07 8.25 8.39
CA GLU A 33 -22.84 9.01 8.04
C GLU A 33 -22.49 10.07 9.10
N GLU A 34 -23.49 10.65 9.78
CA GLU A 34 -23.30 11.62 10.85
C GLU A 34 -22.59 11.04 12.08
N ASP A 35 -22.66 9.72 12.28
CA ASP A 35 -22.01 9.02 13.39
C ASP A 35 -20.49 8.85 13.19
N ILE A 36 -20.02 8.99 11.95
CA ILE A 36 -18.58 8.99 11.61
C ILE A 36 -17.90 10.20 12.26
N LEU A 37 -18.53 11.37 12.17
CA LEU A 37 -18.02 12.63 12.72
C LEU A 37 -18.00 12.65 14.26
N LYS A 38 -18.88 11.85 14.89
CA LYS A 38 -19.04 11.80 16.34
C LYS A 38 -18.12 10.77 17.01
N ASN A 39 -17.37 9.99 16.24
CA ASN A 39 -16.37 9.03 16.72
C ASN A 39 -16.94 8.11 17.83
N LEU A 40 -18.21 7.71 17.67
CA LEU A 40 -18.91 6.86 18.63
C LEU A 40 -18.38 5.43 18.55
N SER A 41 -18.49 4.68 19.64
CA SER A 41 -18.04 3.28 19.70
C SER A 41 -18.82 2.43 18.69
N VAL A 42 -18.20 2.15 17.55
CA VAL A 42 -18.81 1.38 16.47
C VAL A 42 -18.39 -0.08 16.50
N PRO A 43 -19.26 -1.00 16.03
CA PRO A 43 -18.85 -2.36 15.73
C PRO A 43 -17.71 -2.39 14.72
N ILE A 44 -16.61 -3.04 15.10
CA ILE A 44 -15.41 -3.22 14.28
C ILE A 44 -15.32 -4.68 13.84
N VAL A 45 -15.11 -4.90 12.55
CA VAL A 45 -14.73 -6.20 12.00
C VAL A 45 -13.26 -6.14 11.58
N THR A 46 -12.40 -6.88 12.28
CA THR A 46 -10.98 -6.98 11.94
C THR A 46 -10.79 -7.87 10.73
N LEU A 47 -10.00 -7.41 9.76
CA LEU A 47 -9.69 -8.19 8.54
C LEU A 47 -8.39 -8.96 8.64
N GLU A 48 -7.75 -8.92 9.80
CA GLU A 48 -6.61 -9.74 10.13
C GLU A 48 -6.96 -11.22 9.91
N ASN A 49 -6.02 -11.99 9.36
CA ASN A 49 -6.20 -13.41 9.09
C ASN A 49 -7.42 -13.71 8.19
N CYS A 50 -7.72 -12.84 7.23
CA CYS A 50 -8.68 -13.15 6.18
C CYS A 50 -8.22 -14.39 5.39
N VAL A 51 -9.13 -15.35 5.23
CA VAL A 51 -8.90 -16.63 4.56
C VAL A 51 -9.40 -16.59 3.13
N LYS A 52 -10.59 -15.99 2.92
CA LYS A 52 -11.17 -15.86 1.58
C LYS A 52 -12.18 -14.72 1.51
N ILE A 53 -12.26 -14.11 0.33
CA ILE A 53 -13.30 -13.15 -0.05
C ILE A 53 -13.87 -13.62 -1.37
N THR A 54 -15.17 -13.89 -1.42
CA THR A 54 -15.83 -14.45 -2.61
C THR A 54 -17.23 -13.86 -2.78
N GLN A 55 -17.66 -13.68 -4.03
CA GLN A 55 -19.06 -13.44 -4.34
C GLN A 55 -19.90 -14.62 -3.83
N ASP A 56 -21.03 -14.32 -3.21
CA ASP A 56 -21.99 -15.28 -2.68
C ASP A 56 -23.38 -14.79 -3.03
N ILE A 57 -23.85 -15.10 -4.23
CA ILE A 57 -25.14 -14.63 -4.75
C ILE A 57 -26.26 -15.34 -3.98
N GLN A 58 -26.98 -14.60 -3.13
CA GLN A 58 -28.07 -15.16 -2.33
C GLN A 58 -29.44 -14.88 -2.98
N LYS A 59 -30.38 -15.81 -2.82
CA LYS A 59 -31.76 -15.64 -3.34
C LYS A 59 -32.45 -14.35 -2.86
N SER A 60 -32.06 -13.84 -1.69
CA SER A 60 -32.59 -12.60 -1.11
C SER A 60 -31.78 -11.35 -1.46
N GLN A 61 -30.54 -11.49 -1.90
CA GLN A 61 -29.61 -10.40 -2.20
C GLN A 61 -28.71 -10.82 -3.37
N PRO A 62 -28.92 -10.30 -4.59
CA PRO A 62 -28.15 -10.71 -5.76
C PRO A 62 -26.70 -10.23 -5.71
N HIS A 63 -26.43 -9.08 -5.08
CA HIS A 63 -25.13 -8.44 -5.04
C HIS A 63 -24.38 -8.71 -3.72
N SER A 64 -24.44 -9.94 -3.20
CA SER A 64 -23.80 -10.30 -1.94
C SER A 64 -22.45 -10.98 -2.09
N PHE A 65 -21.61 -10.77 -1.08
CA PHE A 65 -20.29 -11.36 -0.97
C PHE A 65 -20.00 -11.76 0.48
N THR A 66 -19.08 -12.70 0.63
CA THR A 66 -18.70 -13.26 1.93
C THR A 66 -17.23 -13.02 2.19
N VAL A 67 -16.92 -12.52 3.38
CA VAL A 67 -15.58 -12.36 3.93
C VAL A 67 -15.41 -13.39 5.04
N VAL A 68 -14.46 -14.31 4.89
CA VAL A 68 -14.16 -15.34 5.89
C VAL A 68 -12.82 -15.05 6.50
N THR A 69 -12.80 -14.82 7.80
CA THR A 69 -11.59 -14.76 8.62
C THR A 69 -11.39 -16.09 9.35
N LYS A 70 -10.25 -16.27 10.02
CA LYS A 70 -10.04 -17.46 10.88
C LYS A 70 -11.06 -17.59 12.01
N THR A 71 -11.64 -16.47 12.44
CA THR A 71 -12.51 -16.40 13.62
C THR A 71 -13.99 -16.25 13.29
N SER A 72 -14.34 -15.74 12.11
CA SER A 72 -15.73 -15.42 11.77
C SER A 72 -16.00 -15.39 10.27
N VAL A 73 -17.29 -15.54 9.92
CA VAL A 73 -17.81 -15.39 8.55
C VAL A 73 -18.76 -14.20 8.52
N HIS A 74 -18.48 -13.24 7.65
CA HIS A 74 -19.26 -12.01 7.48
C HIS A 74 -19.89 -11.99 6.09
N HIS A 75 -21.17 -11.65 6.03
CA HIS A 75 -21.91 -11.50 4.78
C HIS A 75 -22.23 -10.03 4.56
N PHE A 76 -21.90 -9.53 3.38
CA PHE A 76 -22.13 -8.16 2.95
C PHE A 76 -22.89 -8.17 1.63
N ALA A 77 -23.54 -7.05 1.32
CA ALA A 77 -24.22 -6.85 0.05
C ALA A 77 -23.97 -5.44 -0.44
N GLY A 78 -23.57 -5.34 -1.71
CA GLY A 78 -23.51 -4.07 -2.44
C GLY A 78 -24.90 -3.60 -2.84
N THR A 79 -25.00 -2.32 -3.17
CA THR A 79 -26.20 -1.68 -3.70
C THR A 79 -26.42 -1.97 -5.19
N SER A 80 -25.37 -2.36 -5.91
CA SER A 80 -25.36 -2.80 -7.30
C SER A 80 -24.27 -3.86 -7.51
N ASP A 81 -24.22 -4.48 -8.70
CA ASP A 81 -23.13 -5.40 -9.06
C ASP A 81 -21.76 -4.71 -9.06
N GLU A 82 -21.69 -3.49 -9.59
CA GLU A 82 -20.46 -2.68 -9.64
C GLU A 82 -19.98 -2.34 -8.23
N ASP A 83 -20.88 -1.84 -7.36
CA ASP A 83 -20.57 -1.54 -5.96
C ASP A 83 -20.10 -2.80 -5.21
N CYS A 84 -20.74 -3.95 -5.44
CA CYS A 84 -20.31 -5.23 -4.86
C CYS A 84 -18.89 -5.61 -5.29
N LEU A 85 -18.56 -5.48 -6.58
CA LEU A 85 -17.22 -5.77 -7.11
C LEU A 85 -16.17 -4.79 -6.58
N ASP A 86 -16.51 -3.51 -6.45
CA ASP A 86 -15.64 -2.50 -5.88
C ASP A 86 -15.33 -2.79 -4.42
N TRP A 87 -16.35 -3.16 -3.63
CA TRP A 87 -16.17 -3.60 -2.26
C TRP A 87 -15.29 -4.82 -2.17
N ILE A 88 -15.54 -5.87 -2.96
CA ILE A 88 -14.70 -7.08 -2.99
C ILE A 88 -13.25 -6.72 -3.29
N SER A 89 -13.02 -5.88 -4.29
CA SER A 89 -11.68 -5.43 -4.68
C SER A 89 -11.00 -4.65 -3.55
N ALA A 90 -11.74 -3.77 -2.86
CA ALA A 90 -11.23 -3.01 -1.73
C ALA A 90 -10.87 -3.92 -0.53
N PHE A 91 -11.75 -4.87 -0.18
CA PHE A 91 -11.48 -5.85 0.87
C PHE A 91 -10.28 -6.74 0.52
N GLN A 92 -10.17 -7.20 -0.73
CA GLN A 92 -9.03 -8.00 -1.18
C GLN A 92 -7.73 -7.20 -1.11
N ARG A 93 -7.75 -5.93 -1.54
CA ARG A 93 -6.59 -5.04 -1.48
C ARG A 93 -6.11 -4.82 -0.04
N VAL A 94 -7.03 -4.70 0.91
CA VAL A 94 -6.68 -4.53 2.34
C VAL A 94 -6.21 -5.86 2.94
N ALA A 95 -7.01 -6.92 2.83
CA ALA A 95 -6.78 -8.17 3.53
C ALA A 95 -5.63 -9.02 2.92
N PHE A 96 -5.49 -8.99 1.60
CA PHE A 96 -4.52 -9.78 0.84
C PHE A 96 -3.43 -8.93 0.21
N GLN A 97 -3.20 -7.70 0.72
CA GLN A 97 -2.15 -6.85 0.20
C GLN A 97 -0.84 -7.62 0.16
N ASP A 98 -0.24 -7.65 -1.03
CA ASP A 98 0.91 -8.47 -1.39
C ASP A 98 1.89 -8.51 -0.22
N THR A 99 2.16 -9.72 0.28
CA THR A 99 3.08 -9.93 1.40
C THR A 99 4.49 -9.39 1.12
N ILE A 100 4.77 -9.02 -0.14
CA ILE A 100 5.96 -8.27 -0.55
C ILE A 100 5.90 -6.81 -0.07
N SER A 101 4.74 -6.14 -0.15
CA SER A 101 4.53 -4.80 0.44
C SER A 101 4.31 -4.83 1.94
N ARG A 102 3.81 -5.92 2.53
CA ARG A 102 3.71 -6.03 4.00
C ARG A 102 5.06 -6.30 4.69
N ARG A 103 6.10 -6.64 3.91
CA ARG A 103 7.50 -6.63 4.37
C ARG A 103 8.11 -5.22 4.41
N THR A 104 7.36 -4.18 4.05
CA THR A 104 7.80 -2.77 4.16
C THR A 104 7.23 -2.07 5.39
N VAL A 105 6.80 -2.80 6.42
CA VAL A 105 6.90 -2.30 7.80
C VAL A 105 8.38 -2.53 8.16
N GLU A 106 9.31 -1.68 7.72
CA GLU A 106 9.72 -0.47 8.43
C GLU A 106 9.98 -0.70 9.93
N GLU A 107 10.56 -1.84 10.31
CA GLU A 107 11.32 -1.92 11.57
C GLU A 107 12.64 -2.67 11.30
N ASP A 108 13.74 -1.90 11.41
CA ASP A 108 15.13 -2.37 11.65
C ASP A 108 16.03 -2.90 10.51
N ASN A 109 15.82 -2.52 9.23
CA ASN A 109 16.86 -2.78 8.21
C ASN A 109 17.10 -1.66 7.19
N GLU A 110 17.23 -0.41 7.66
CA GLU A 110 17.75 0.69 6.82
C GLU A 110 19.25 0.60 6.54
N LEU A 111 19.96 -0.43 7.03
CA LEU A 111 21.39 -0.54 6.81
C LEU A 111 21.78 -1.24 5.49
N TYR A 112 20.85 -1.95 4.81
CA TYR A 112 21.26 -2.84 3.70
C TYR A 112 20.25 -3.09 2.55
N SER A 113 19.32 -2.18 2.26
CA SER A 113 18.52 -2.29 1.02
C SER A 113 18.45 -0.96 0.28
N PRO A 114 19.15 -0.80 -0.85
CA PRO A 114 18.89 0.33 -1.74
C PRO A 114 17.47 0.14 -2.29
N SER A 115 16.58 1.08 -1.96
CA SER A 115 15.37 1.35 -2.74
C SER A 115 15.81 1.46 -4.21
N SER A 116 15.51 0.42 -5.00
CA SER A 116 16.22 0.11 -6.25
C SER A 116 15.77 0.97 -7.44
N ASP A 117 15.77 2.29 -7.29
CA ASP A 117 15.72 3.21 -8.43
C ASP A 117 17.15 3.55 -8.93
N GLY A 118 18.18 2.98 -8.30
CA GLY A 118 19.57 3.18 -8.68
C GLY A 118 20.07 4.60 -8.39
N VAL A 119 19.38 5.40 -7.59
CA VAL A 119 19.74 6.80 -7.31
C VAL A 119 20.50 6.91 -5.99
N TYR A 120 21.70 7.49 -6.02
CA TYR A 120 22.60 7.63 -4.87
C TYR A 120 23.06 9.08 -4.73
N ARG A 121 22.95 9.65 -3.53
CA ARG A 121 23.60 10.93 -3.22
C ARG A 121 25.06 10.67 -2.90
N VAL A 122 25.96 11.34 -3.63
CA VAL A 122 27.41 11.12 -3.54
C VAL A 122 28.13 12.45 -3.32
N THR A 123 29.14 12.46 -2.46
CA THR A 123 30.05 13.60 -2.32
C THR A 123 31.26 13.39 -3.21
N LEU A 124 31.58 14.39 -4.04
CA LEU A 124 32.67 14.25 -4.98
C LEU A 124 34.03 14.36 -4.30
N VAL A 125 34.85 13.32 -4.45
CA VAL A 125 36.26 13.36 -4.05
C VAL A 125 37.10 14.00 -5.16
N SER A 126 37.96 14.95 -4.79
CA SER A 126 38.86 15.61 -5.73
C SER A 126 39.78 14.61 -6.41
N SER A 127 39.86 14.66 -7.73
CA SER A 127 40.77 13.89 -8.57
C SER A 127 41.20 14.71 -9.81
N GLU A 128 42.23 14.27 -10.53
CA GLU A 128 42.59 14.89 -11.81
C GLU A 128 41.44 14.86 -12.83
N ALA A 129 40.62 13.81 -12.78
CA ALA A 129 39.44 13.70 -13.63
C ALA A 129 38.37 14.75 -13.23
N SER A 130 38.07 14.89 -11.94
CA SER A 130 37.06 15.86 -11.48
C SER A 130 37.44 17.29 -11.81
N GLN A 131 38.73 17.64 -11.68
CA GLN A 131 39.23 18.97 -12.02
C GLN A 131 39.13 19.27 -13.52
N ARG A 132 39.50 18.31 -14.38
CA ARG A 132 39.35 18.44 -15.84
C ARG A 132 37.89 18.54 -16.27
N CYS A 133 37.00 17.88 -15.56
CA CYS A 133 35.56 17.89 -15.81
C CYS A 133 34.84 19.09 -15.19
N GLY A 134 35.54 20.00 -14.51
CA GLY A 134 34.94 21.19 -13.90
C GLY A 134 33.98 20.87 -12.74
N LEU A 135 34.12 19.70 -12.12
CA LEU A 135 33.29 19.31 -10.99
C LEU A 135 33.85 19.88 -9.68
N THR A 136 32.98 20.42 -8.84
CA THR A 136 33.34 21.06 -7.56
C THR A 136 33.70 19.99 -6.53
N PRO A 137 34.94 19.95 -6.02
CA PRO A 137 35.32 19.01 -4.97
C PRO A 137 34.53 19.25 -3.69
N GLY A 138 34.11 18.17 -3.02
CA GLY A 138 33.34 18.24 -1.78
C GLY A 138 31.88 18.65 -1.95
N ALA A 139 31.44 18.98 -3.17
CA ALA A 139 30.03 19.20 -3.46
C ALA A 139 29.27 17.87 -3.54
N GLU A 140 27.98 17.94 -3.24
CA GLU A 140 27.07 16.81 -3.38
C GLU A 140 26.57 16.72 -4.82
N TYR A 141 26.41 15.49 -5.32
CA TYR A 141 25.85 15.18 -6.62
C TYR A 141 24.91 13.98 -6.51
N THR A 142 24.09 13.78 -7.53
CA THR A 142 23.22 12.60 -7.64
C THR A 142 23.78 11.64 -8.68
N LEU A 143 24.12 10.43 -8.27
CA LEU A 143 24.56 9.34 -9.15
C LEU A 143 23.37 8.42 -9.43
N VAL A 144 23.00 8.27 -10.70
CA VAL A 144 21.92 7.38 -11.15
C VAL A 144 22.51 6.18 -11.87
N VAL A 145 22.17 4.99 -11.41
CA VAL A 145 22.55 3.68 -11.95
C VAL A 145 21.41 3.19 -12.82
N ALA A 146 21.41 3.58 -14.09
CA ALA A 146 20.40 3.16 -15.05
C ALA A 146 20.75 1.76 -15.62
N PRO A 147 19.81 1.07 -16.31
CA PRO A 147 20.04 -0.29 -16.81
C PRO A 147 21.22 -0.44 -17.78
N SER A 148 21.63 0.62 -18.49
CA SER A 148 22.70 0.57 -19.51
C SER A 148 23.88 1.53 -19.27
N GLU A 149 23.76 2.43 -18.29
CA GLU A 149 24.71 3.51 -18.06
C GLU A 149 24.64 4.07 -16.63
N LEU A 150 25.73 4.71 -16.20
CA LEU A 150 25.77 5.58 -15.02
C LEU A 150 25.57 7.04 -15.44
N GLN A 151 24.82 7.80 -14.67
CA GLN A 151 24.64 9.24 -14.88
C GLN A 151 25.01 10.02 -13.61
N LEU A 152 25.75 11.10 -13.74
CA LEU A 152 25.95 12.08 -12.67
C LEU A 152 25.09 13.30 -12.96
N LYS A 153 24.29 13.71 -11.98
CA LYS A 153 23.33 14.81 -12.07
C LYS A 153 23.59 15.88 -11.02
N GLN A 154 23.21 17.12 -11.33
CA GLN A 154 23.19 18.19 -10.34
C GLN A 154 22.08 17.97 -9.31
N PRO A 155 22.31 18.29 -8.02
CA PRO A 155 21.29 18.17 -6.97
C PRO A 155 20.08 19.08 -7.20
N GLU A 156 20.29 20.33 -7.61
CA GLU A 156 19.21 21.34 -7.66
C GLU A 156 18.37 21.26 -8.92
N SER A 157 18.98 21.00 -10.09
CA SER A 157 18.28 21.02 -11.37
C SER A 157 17.95 19.64 -11.95
N GLN A 158 18.49 18.57 -11.36
CA GLN A 158 18.47 17.21 -11.93
C GLN A 158 19.05 17.10 -13.35
N ASP A 159 19.76 18.12 -13.83
CA ASP A 159 20.41 18.09 -15.13
C ASP A 159 21.53 17.06 -15.13
N THR A 160 21.62 16.29 -16.22
CA THR A 160 22.66 15.28 -16.39
C THR A 160 23.95 15.95 -16.83
N LEU A 161 24.96 15.91 -15.95
CA LEU A 161 26.29 16.45 -16.20
C LEU A 161 27.13 15.49 -17.03
N PHE A 162 27.11 14.21 -16.67
CA PHE A 162 27.93 13.18 -17.29
C PHE A 162 27.18 11.86 -17.37
N THR A 163 27.44 11.12 -18.44
CA THR A 163 26.89 9.79 -18.67
C THR A 163 28.02 8.84 -19.06
N TRP A 164 28.09 7.69 -18.39
CA TRP A 164 29.06 6.64 -18.63
C TRP A 164 28.34 5.33 -18.93
N PRO A 165 28.22 4.95 -20.22
CA PRO A 165 27.77 3.61 -20.58
C PRO A 165 28.67 2.54 -19.98
N TYR A 166 28.09 1.47 -19.42
CA TYR A 166 28.87 0.46 -18.68
C TYR A 166 30.01 -0.15 -19.48
N ARG A 167 29.87 -0.24 -20.81
CA ARG A 167 30.91 -0.77 -21.72
C ARG A 167 32.24 0.00 -21.69
N PHE A 168 32.25 1.23 -21.19
CA PHE A 168 33.45 2.08 -21.11
C PHE A 168 34.02 2.22 -19.70
N ILE A 169 33.37 1.62 -18.70
CA ILE A 169 33.84 1.58 -17.31
C ILE A 169 34.68 0.31 -17.16
N ARG A 170 35.87 0.43 -16.55
CA ARG A 170 36.84 -0.65 -16.38
C ARG A 170 36.87 -1.15 -14.94
#